data_AF-A0A4P7D6B1-F1
#
_entry.id   AF-A0A4P7D6B1-F1
#
_cell.length_a   1.000
_cell.length_b   1.000
_cell.length_c   1.000
_cell.angle_alpha   90.00
_cell.angle_beta   90.00
_cell.angle_gamma   90.00
#
_symmetry.space_group_name_H-M   'P 1'
#
loop_
_entity.id
_entity.type
_entity.pdbx_description
1 polymer ?
#
loop_
_entity_poly.entity_id
_entity_poly.type
_entity_poly.pdbx_seq_one_letter_code
_entity_poly.pdbx_strand_id
1 'polypeptide(L)'
;MMVHFDYYPKDLPQIRSLEHRLEGAIKRAGVGELGETEYHLDGNDGYLYMYGPDPDRLYGVVRPILKSSRLMSDAEVTKHYGSRSETFLLRRDGVR
;
A
#
# COMPACT_ATOMS: atom_id res chain seq x y z
N MET A 1 7.58 -4.71 -1.09
CA MET A 1 6.31 -4.46 -1.78
C MET A 1 6.13 -2.95 -1.87
N MET A 2 5.67 -2.45 -3.00
CA MET A 2 5.43 -1.04 -3.25
C MET A 2 3.96 -0.85 -3.63
N VAL A 3 3.35 0.24 -3.19
CA VAL A 3 2.03 0.68 -3.64
C VAL A 3 2.16 2.09 -4.19
N HIS A 4 1.88 2.28 -5.46
CA HIS A 4 1.78 3.58 -6.12
C HIS A 4 0.31 3.98 -6.18
N PHE A 5 -0.01 5.24 -5.87
CA PHE A 5 -1.38 5.75 -5.83
C PHE A 5 -1.42 7.25 -6.09
N ASP A 6 -2.58 7.73 -6.53
CA ASP A 6 -2.81 9.16 -6.71
C ASP A 6 -2.82 9.87 -5.35
N TYR A 7 -2.00 10.91 -5.24
CA TYR A 7 -1.83 11.69 -4.02
C TYR A 7 -2.16 13.15 -4.25
N TYR A 8 -2.97 13.75 -3.37
CA TYR A 8 -3.10 15.21 -3.27
C TYR A 8 -2.78 15.67 -1.84
N PRO A 9 -2.18 16.86 -1.64
CA PRO A 9 -1.82 17.34 -0.29
C PRO A 9 -2.98 17.38 0.72
N LYS A 10 -4.21 17.58 0.24
CA LYS A 10 -5.43 17.55 1.07
C LYS A 10 -5.73 16.18 1.69
N ASP A 11 -5.16 15.11 1.14
CA ASP A 11 -5.40 13.72 1.55
C ASP A 11 -4.40 13.23 2.60
N LEU A 12 -3.39 14.04 2.95
CA LEU A 12 -2.35 13.70 3.95
C LEU A 12 -2.92 13.14 5.27
N PRO A 13 -3.97 13.72 5.89
CA PRO A 13 -4.54 13.15 7.12
C PRO A 13 -5.08 11.73 6.93
N GLN A 14 -5.73 11.48 5.80
CA GLN A 14 -6.30 10.18 5.44
C GLN A 14 -5.21 9.16 5.12
N ILE A 15 -4.12 9.59 4.48
CA ILE A 15 -2.97 8.73 4.20
C ILE A 15 -2.25 8.35 5.49
N ARG A 16 -2.02 9.29 6.41
CA ARG A 16 -1.45 8.98 7.73
C ARG A 16 -2.29 7.96 8.51
N SER A 17 -3.62 8.11 8.45
CA SER A 17 -4.53 7.12 9.05
C SER A 17 -4.41 5.75 8.39
N LEU A 18 -4.25 5.70 7.06
CA LEU A 18 -4.01 4.47 6.31
C LEU A 18 -2.67 3.83 6.71
N GLU A 19 -1.58 4.60 6.75
CA GLU A 19 -0.24 4.18 7.19
C GLU A 19 -0.31 3.52 8.58
N HIS A 20 -0.96 4.16 9.56
CA HIS A 20 -1.08 3.60 10.92
C HIS A 20 -1.86 2.27 10.95
N ARG A 21 -2.91 2.14 10.13
CA ARG A 21 -3.67 0.89 10.02
C ARG A 21 -2.83 -0.21 9.39
N LEU A 22 -2.08 0.10 8.33
CA LEU A 22 -1.17 -0.82 7.65
C LEU A 22 -0.07 -1.27 8.61
N GLU A 23 0.65 -0.33 9.20
CA GLU A 23 1.74 -0.60 10.16
C GLU A 23 1.27 -1.50 11.30
N GLY A 24 0.13 -1.17 11.93
CA GLY A 24 -0.43 -1.97 13.00
C GLY A 24 -0.80 -3.39 12.57
N ALA A 25 -1.36 -3.57 11.38
CA ALA A 25 -1.72 -4.90 10.87
C ALA A 25 -0.49 -5.74 10.53
N ILE A 26 0.50 -5.13 9.87
CA ILE A 26 1.76 -5.78 9.51
C ILE A 26 2.51 -6.23 10.77
N LYS A 27 2.67 -5.34 11.76
CA LYS A 27 3.34 -5.65 13.03
C LYS A 27 2.63 -6.75 13.81
N ARG A 28 1.30 -6.68 13.94
CA ARG A 28 0.52 -7.73 14.65
C ARG A 28 0.60 -9.09 13.97
N ALA A 29 0.68 -9.13 12.64
CA ALA A 29 0.78 -10.38 11.90
C ALA A 29 2.23 -10.92 11.83
N GLY A 30 3.23 -10.12 12.20
CA GLY A 30 4.64 -10.52 12.17
C GLY A 30 5.16 -10.80 10.75
N VAL A 31 4.59 -10.13 9.74
CA VAL A 31 4.90 -10.39 8.32
C VAL A 31 5.88 -9.38 7.71
N GLY A 32 6.31 -8.38 8.48
CA GLY A 32 7.18 -7.32 7.96
C GLY A 32 7.08 -6.00 8.71
N GLU A 33 7.29 -4.92 7.98
CA GLU A 33 7.16 -3.53 8.45
C GLU A 33 6.68 -2.58 7.34
N LEU A 34 6.15 -1.42 7.76
CA LEU A 34 5.90 -0.29 6.88
C LEU A 34 7.18 0.56 6.83
N GLY A 35 7.64 0.87 5.63
CA GLY A 35 8.80 1.71 5.36
C GLY A 35 8.45 3.19 5.23
N GLU A 36 9.35 3.94 4.61
CA GLU A 36 9.13 5.34 4.29
C GLU A 36 7.98 5.50 3.29
N THR A 37 7.35 6.68 3.32
CA THR A 37 6.33 7.06 2.34
C THR A 37 6.84 8.27 1.57
N GLU A 38 6.78 8.19 0.25
CA GLU A 38 7.25 9.23 -0.65
C GLU A 38 6.05 9.91 -1.31
N TYR A 39 6.13 11.24 -1.40
CA TYR A 39 5.10 12.07 -2.01
C TYR A 39 5.78 13.02 -3.00
N HIS A 40 5.41 12.93 -4.27
CA HIS A 40 5.93 13.87 -5.26
C HIS A 40 5.35 15.28 -5.07
N LEU A 41 6.19 16.31 -5.29
CA LEU A 41 5.84 17.72 -5.03
C LEU A 41 4.80 18.28 -6.00
N ASP A 42 4.63 17.67 -7.16
CA ASP A 42 3.60 18.01 -8.14
C ASP A 42 2.20 17.56 -7.71
N GLY A 43 2.11 16.74 -6.65
CA GLY A 43 0.84 16.37 -6.02
C GLY A 43 -0.01 15.47 -6.90
N ASN A 44 0.62 14.45 -7.50
CA ASN A 44 -0.13 13.41 -8.22
C ASN A 44 0.35 11.99 -7.91
N ASP A 45 1.56 11.78 -7.38
CA ASP A 45 2.07 10.43 -7.08
C ASP A 45 2.46 10.28 -5.61
N GLY A 46 1.97 9.22 -4.99
CA GLY A 46 2.38 8.74 -3.67
C GLY A 46 2.86 7.30 -3.74
N TYR A 47 3.85 6.96 -2.89
CA TYR A 47 4.40 5.63 -2.79
C TYR A 47 4.45 5.16 -1.34
N LEU A 48 3.81 4.02 -1.06
CA LEU A 48 3.98 3.29 0.20
C LEU A 48 4.96 2.13 -0.03
N TYR A 49 6.03 2.09 0.76
CA TYR A 49 6.95 0.95 0.77
C TYR A 49 6.68 0.07 1.98
N MET A 50 6.60 -1.25 1.76
CA MET A 50 6.42 -2.24 2.82
C MET A 50 7.39 -3.40 2.61
N TYR A 51 8.07 -3.82 3.68
CA TYR A 51 9.13 -4.82 3.60
C TYR A 51 8.77 -6.04 4.42
N GLY A 52 9.09 -7.23 3.91
CA GLY A 52 8.80 -8.50 4.56
C GLY A 52 9.44 -9.65 3.79
N PRO A 53 9.72 -10.78 4.46
CA PRO A 53 10.40 -11.92 3.85
C PRO A 53 9.53 -12.67 2.83
N ASP A 54 8.20 -12.51 2.91
CA ASP A 54 7.23 -13.16 2.04
C ASP A 54 6.26 -12.08 1.49
N PRO A 55 6.41 -11.68 0.21
CA PRO A 55 5.55 -10.68 -0.41
C PRO A 55 4.07 -11.09 -0.49
N ASP A 56 3.76 -12.38 -0.56
CA ASP A 56 2.39 -12.88 -0.65
C ASP A 56 1.69 -12.84 0.70
N ARG A 57 2.38 -13.23 1.77
CA ARG A 57 1.87 -13.07 3.14
C ARG A 57 1.69 -11.60 3.49
N LEU A 58 2.67 -10.75 3.16
CA LEU A 58 2.58 -9.32 3.37
C LEU A 58 1.38 -8.72 2.63
N TYR A 59 1.23 -9.03 1.34
CA TYR A 59 0.09 -8.57 0.55
C TYR A 59 -1.25 -9.09 1.10
N GLY A 60 -1.32 -10.35 1.52
CA GLY A 60 -2.52 -10.94 2.10
C GLY A 60 -3.04 -10.17 3.32
N VAL A 61 -2.14 -9.69 4.17
CA VAL A 61 -2.46 -8.90 5.37
C VAL A 61 -2.95 -7.48 5.02
N VAL A 62 -2.28 -6.82 4.07
CA VAL A 62 -2.53 -5.40 3.78
C VAL A 62 -3.62 -5.16 2.72
N ARG A 63 -3.84 -6.11 1.80
CA ARG A 63 -4.88 -6.05 0.75
C ARG A 63 -6.25 -5.58 1.25
N PRO A 64 -6.86 -6.14 2.32
CA PRO A 64 -8.17 -5.68 2.78
C PRO A 64 -8.17 -4.22 3.25
N ILE A 65 -7.07 -3.76 3.85
CA ILE A 65 -6.92 -2.38 4.32
C ILE A 65 -6.80 -1.44 3.12
N LEU A 66 -5.95 -1.77 2.15
CA LEU A 66 -5.78 -1.01 0.92
C LEU A 66 -7.11 -0.88 0.17
N LYS A 67 -7.83 -1.99 -0.06
CA LYS A 67 -9.13 -1.98 -0.74
C LYS A 67 -10.22 -1.18 -0.02
N SER A 68 -10.14 -1.09 1.30
CA SER A 68 -11.09 -0.29 2.09
C SER A 68 -10.91 1.22 1.89
N SER A 69 -9.70 1.67 1.51
CA SER A 69 -9.40 3.08 1.30
C SER A 69 -9.88 3.57 -0.08
N ARG A 70 -10.52 4.75 -0.11
CA ARG A 70 -10.85 5.40 -1.39
C ARG A 70 -9.61 5.97 -2.09
N LEU A 71 -8.55 6.25 -1.34
CA LEU A 71 -7.26 6.73 -1.86
C LEU A 71 -6.56 5.69 -2.75
N MET A 72 -6.92 4.41 -2.60
CA MET A 72 -6.25 3.31 -3.30
C MET A 72 -7.09 2.79 -4.47
N SER A 73 -8.08 3.55 -4.94
CA SER A 73 -9.05 3.05 -5.94
C SER A 73 -8.40 2.67 -7.26
N ASP A 74 -7.32 3.37 -7.64
CA ASP A 74 -6.56 3.16 -8.87
C ASP A 74 -5.08 2.81 -8.56
N ALA A 75 -4.80 2.36 -7.33
CA ALA A 75 -3.45 2.08 -6.90
C ALA A 75 -2.84 0.87 -7.64
N GLU A 76 -1.56 0.94 -7.96
CA GLU A 76 -0.77 -0.17 -8.46
C GLU A 76 0.03 -0.81 -7.33
N VAL A 77 -0.02 -2.14 -7.22
CA VAL A 77 0.74 -2.90 -6.23
C VAL A 77 1.83 -3.68 -6.93
N THR A 78 3.07 -3.50 -6.49
CA THR A 78 4.24 -4.25 -6.94
C THR A 78 4.79 -5.14 -5.83
N LYS A 79 4.78 -6.46 -6.05
CA LYS A 79 5.47 -7.45 -5.20
C LYS A 79 6.86 -7.73 -5.75
N HIS A 80 7.84 -7.89 -4.87
CA HIS A 80 9.23 -8.16 -5.24
C HIS A 80 9.68 -9.51 -4.68
N TYR A 81 10.09 -10.41 -5.56
CA TYR A 81 10.59 -11.76 -5.30
C TYR A 81 12.07 -11.84 -5.70
N GLY A 82 12.94 -11.18 -4.92
CA GLY A 82 14.35 -11.02 -5.29
C GLY A 82 14.49 -10.20 -6.58
N SER A 83 15.04 -10.80 -7.65
CA SER A 83 15.21 -10.14 -8.95
C SER A 83 13.94 -10.06 -9.81
N ARG A 84 12.88 -10.78 -9.44
CA ARG A 84 11.58 -10.75 -10.13
C ARG A 84 10.62 -9.81 -9.42
N SER A 85 9.78 -9.11 -10.18
CA SER A 85 8.64 -8.36 -9.64
C SER A 85 7.35 -8.69 -10.38
N GLU A 86 6.23 -8.44 -9.69
CA GLU A 86 4.88 -8.55 -10.25
C GLU A 86 4.07 -7.31 -9.87
N THR A 87 3.59 -6.58 -10.88
CA THR A 87 2.77 -5.37 -10.71
C THR A 87 1.36 -5.62 -11.20
N PHE A 88 0.37 -5.16 -10.43
CA PHE A 88 -1.04 -5.26 -10.80
C PHE A 88 -1.86 -4.10 -10.21
N LEU A 89 -2.93 -3.74 -10.92
CA LEU A 89 -3.91 -2.77 -10.42
C LEU A 89 -4.70 -3.36 -9.23
N LEU A 90 -4.82 -2.57 -8.17
CA LEU A 90 -5.61 -2.91 -7.00
C LEU A 90 -7.10 -2.81 -7.35
N ARG A 91 -7.69 -3.93 -7.76
CA ARG A 91 -9.14 -3.95 -7.98
C ARG A 91 -9.87 -3.91 -6.65
N ARG A 92 -10.80 -2.97 -6.45
CA ARG A 92 -11.79 -3.13 -5.38
C ARG A 92 -12.62 -4.40 -5.63
N ASP A 93 -12.91 -5.12 -4.56
CA ASP A 93 -13.92 -6.18 -4.64
C ASP A 93 -15.24 -5.45 -4.94
N GLY A 94 -15.84 -5.75 -6.10
CA GLY A 94 -16.99 -4.99 -6.61
C GLY A 94 -18.09 -4.95 -5.57
N VAL A 95 -18.49 -3.74 -5.17
CA VAL A 95 -19.75 -3.55 -4.45
C VAL A 95 -20.84 -3.94 -5.44
N ARG A 96 -21.44 -5.10 -5.21
CA ARG A 96 -22.62 -5.56 -5.94
C ARG A 96 -23.86 -4.88 -5.37
#